data_AF-A0A803SNV1-F1
#
_entry.id   AF-A0A803SNV1-F1
#
_cell.length_a   1.000
_cell.length_b   1.000
_cell.length_c   1.000
_cell.angle_alpha   90.00
_cell.angle_beta   90.00
_cell.angle_gamma   90.00
#
_symmetry.space_group_name_H-M   'P 1'
#
loop_
_entity.id
_entity.type
_entity.pdbx_description
1 polymer ?
#
loop_
_entity_poly.entity_id
_entity_poly.type
_entity_poly.pdbx_seq_one_letter_code
_entity_poly.pdbx_strand_id
1 'polypeptide(L)'
;MSIRIKENYYKVVWRWYLTPTRLNQIDKKYSKQCWRGCQEIGTYIHMWWSCKYVQKFWENVFKEIKGITKTEIIGMPEIALLSFMDNIQISKELKELIANLVTAARLLIAKKWKGILNM
;
A
#
# COMPACT_ATOMS: atom_id res chain seq x y z
N MET A 1 -11.07 -0.22 -16.61
CA MET A 1 -10.24 -0.73 -15.50
C MET A 1 -10.05 -2.24 -15.65
N SER A 2 -8.79 -2.71 -15.75
CA SER A 2 -8.46 -4.14 -15.95
C SER A 2 -8.91 -5.03 -14.79
N ILE A 3 -9.17 -6.32 -15.06
CA ILE A 3 -9.55 -7.33 -14.04
C ILE A 3 -8.53 -7.36 -12.89
N ARG A 4 -7.23 -7.32 -13.21
CA ARG A 4 -6.16 -7.36 -12.21
C ARG A 4 -6.17 -6.17 -11.26
N ILE A 5 -6.56 -4.99 -11.75
CA ILE A 5 -6.65 -3.76 -10.94
C ILE A 5 -7.83 -3.87 -9.97
N LYS A 6 -8.99 -4.32 -10.46
CA LYS A 6 -10.18 -4.54 -9.62
C LYS A 6 -9.91 -5.58 -8.54
N GLU A 7 -9.28 -6.70 -8.90
CA GLU A 7 -8.89 -7.75 -7.96
C GLU A 7 -7.94 -7.24 -6.88
N ASN A 8 -6.92 -6.46 -7.25
CA ASN A 8 -6.00 -5.84 -6.28
C ASN A 8 -6.76 -4.96 -5.28
N TYR A 9 -7.64 -4.10 -5.78
CA TYR A 9 -8.46 -3.21 -4.95
C TYR A 9 -9.32 -4.01 -3.96
N TYR A 10 -10.05 -5.03 -4.44
CA TYR A 10 -10.87 -5.88 -3.57
C TYR A 10 -10.03 -6.60 -2.52
N LYS A 11 -8.86 -7.14 -2.87
CA LYS A 11 -7.97 -7.78 -1.89
C LYS A 11 -7.50 -6.82 -0.79
N VAL A 12 -7.33 -5.54 -1.12
CA VAL A 12 -6.99 -4.51 -0.12
C VAL A 12 -8.20 -4.19 0.77
N VAL A 13 -9.34 -3.84 0.17
CA VAL A 13 -10.56 -3.45 0.91
C VAL A 13 -11.07 -4.59 1.80
N TRP A 14 -11.11 -5.82 1.28
CA TRP A 14 -11.57 -7.01 2.02
C TRP A 14 -10.51 -7.59 2.96
N ARG A 15 -9.35 -6.94 3.10
CA ARG A 15 -8.26 -7.37 3.98
C ARG A 15 -7.86 -8.83 3.75
N TRP A 16 -7.73 -9.22 2.47
CA TRP A 16 -7.42 -10.58 2.04
C TRP A 16 -6.07 -11.07 2.56
N TYR A 17 -5.09 -10.17 2.66
CA TYR A 17 -3.74 -10.49 3.07
C TYR A 17 -3.67 -10.73 4.59
N LEU A 18 -3.24 -11.94 4.99
CA LEU A 18 -3.03 -12.29 6.39
C LEU A 18 -1.88 -11.47 6.98
N THR A 19 -2.06 -10.97 8.20
CA THR A 19 -1.06 -10.17 8.91
C THR A 19 -0.48 -10.95 10.09
N PRO A 20 0.69 -10.56 10.64
CA PRO A 20 1.20 -11.14 11.88
C PRO A 20 0.17 -11.16 13.01
N THR A 21 -0.55 -10.05 13.22
CA THR A 21 -1.59 -9.97 14.24
C THR A 21 -2.73 -10.96 13.99
N ARG A 22 -3.19 -11.09 12.73
CA ARG A 22 -4.27 -12.01 12.37
C ARG A 22 -3.83 -13.48 12.49
N LEU A 23 -2.59 -13.80 12.12
CA LEU A 23 -2.03 -15.14 12.32
C LEU A 23 -1.93 -15.50 13.81
N ASN A 24 -1.44 -14.60 14.66
CA ASN A 24 -1.40 -14.83 16.11
C ASN A 24 -2.80 -15.01 16.73
N GLN A 25 -3.82 -14.38 16.16
CA GLN A 25 -5.21 -14.58 16.59
C GLN A 25 -5.71 -15.98 16.26
N ILE A 26 -5.37 -16.51 15.08
CA ILE A 26 -5.73 -17.86 14.64
C ILE A 26 -4.94 -18.92 15.41
N ASP A 27 -3.64 -18.71 15.58
CA ASP A 27 -2.72 -19.65 16.24
C ASP A 27 -1.66 -18.87 17.03
N LYS A 28 -1.63 -19.07 18.34
CA LYS A 28 -0.79 -18.32 19.28
C LYS A 28 0.71 -18.54 19.10
N LYS A 29 1.13 -19.56 18.33
CA LYS A 29 2.56 -19.80 18.05
C LYS A 29 3.19 -18.71 17.17
N TYR A 30 2.40 -17.98 16.39
CA TYR A 30 2.92 -16.93 15.52
C TYR A 30 3.11 -15.62 16.30
N SER A 31 4.22 -14.92 16.08
CA SER A 31 4.42 -13.58 16.66
C SER A 31 3.50 -12.53 16.01
N LYS A 32 3.06 -11.55 16.81
CA LYS A 32 2.34 -10.35 16.32
C LYS A 32 3.28 -9.33 15.67
N GLN A 33 4.59 -9.51 15.77
CA GLN A 33 5.58 -8.56 15.26
C GLN A 33 5.57 -8.50 13.74
N CYS A 34 5.83 -7.31 13.21
CA CYS A 34 5.96 -7.06 11.79
C CYS A 34 7.03 -7.95 11.15
N TRP A 35 6.69 -8.62 10.04
CA TRP A 35 7.63 -9.47 9.29
C TRP A 35 8.80 -8.70 8.68
N ARG A 36 8.72 -7.37 8.61
CA ARG A 36 9.80 -6.50 8.10
C ARG A 36 10.83 -6.14 9.16
N GLY A 37 10.72 -6.68 10.38
CA GLY A 37 11.73 -6.49 11.43
C GLY A 37 11.77 -5.10 12.05
N CYS A 38 10.72 -4.28 11.88
CA CYS A 38 10.67 -2.93 12.47
C CYS A 38 10.32 -2.90 13.97
N GLN A 39 10.20 -4.07 14.62
CA GLN A 39 9.90 -4.25 16.05
C GLN A 39 8.51 -3.77 16.51
N GLU A 40 7.65 -3.34 15.58
CA GLU A 40 6.25 -2.96 15.86
C GLU A 40 5.25 -4.10 15.57
N ILE A 41 4.01 -3.92 16.00
CA ILE A 41 2.92 -4.88 15.74
C ILE A 41 2.49 -4.80 14.27
N GLY A 42 2.52 -5.96 13.60
CA GLY A 42 2.08 -6.11 12.22
C GLY A 42 0.56 -6.14 12.05
N THR A 43 -0.10 -5.00 12.30
CA THR A 43 -1.52 -4.81 11.94
C THR A 43 -1.70 -4.65 10.43
N TYR A 44 -2.94 -4.67 9.93
CA TYR A 44 -3.22 -4.50 8.50
C TYR A 44 -2.71 -3.16 7.97
N ILE A 45 -3.05 -2.06 8.63
CA ILE A 45 -2.59 -0.72 8.25
C ILE A 45 -1.07 -0.57 8.44
N HIS A 46 -0.49 -1.19 9.47
CA HIS A 46 0.96 -1.20 9.63
C HIS A 46 1.66 -1.85 8.43
N MET A 47 1.19 -3.01 8.01
CA MET A 47 1.82 -3.77 6.92
C MET A 47 1.66 -3.11 5.53
N TRP A 48 0.65 -2.24 5.37
CA TRP A 48 0.35 -1.53 4.11
C TRP A 48 0.82 -0.08 4.06
N TRP A 49 0.96 0.58 5.22
CA TRP A 49 1.18 2.02 5.31
C TRP A 49 2.16 2.40 6.41
N SER A 50 1.83 2.16 7.69
CA SER A 50 2.54 2.82 8.80
C SER A 50 3.87 2.20 9.21
N CYS A 51 4.25 1.03 8.68
CA CYS A 51 5.58 0.48 8.88
C CYS A 51 6.64 1.43 8.29
N LYS A 52 7.67 1.80 9.05
CA LYS A 52 8.75 2.70 8.58
C LYS A 52 9.36 2.34 7.22
N TYR A 53 9.52 1.05 6.92
CA TYR A 53 10.03 0.59 5.62
C TYR A 53 9.01 0.77 4.49
N VAL A 54 7.73 0.63 4.80
CA VAL A 54 6.63 0.84 3.87
C VAL A 54 6.37 2.33 3.66
N GLN A 55 6.53 3.16 4.69
CA GLN A 55 6.51 4.63 4.55
C GLN A 55 7.61 5.11 3.62
N LYS A 56 8.86 4.69 3.83
CA LYS A 56 9.98 5.02 2.93
C LYS A 56 9.71 4.59 1.48
N PHE A 57 9.07 3.43 1.30
CA PHE A 57 8.62 3.01 -0.03
C PHE A 57 7.60 3.98 -0.63
N TRP A 58 6.56 4.32 0.13
CA TRP A 58 5.52 5.23 -0.34
C TRP A 58 6.05 6.63 -0.64
N GLU A 59 6.98 7.15 0.18
CA GLU A 59 7.67 8.41 -0.08
C GLU A 59 8.36 8.41 -1.46
N ASN A 60 9.10 7.34 -1.77
CA ASN A 60 9.72 7.18 -3.09
C ASN A 60 8.67 7.10 -4.20
N VAL A 61 7.60 6.32 -4.01
CA VAL A 61 6.51 6.20 -5.00
C VAL A 61 5.86 7.56 -5.28
N PHE A 62 5.53 8.33 -4.24
CA PHE A 62 4.92 9.66 -4.43
C PHE A 62 5.88 10.68 -5.02
N LYS A 63 7.19 10.57 -4.73
CA LYS A 63 8.23 11.35 -5.41
C LYS A 63 8.27 11.06 -6.91
N GLU A 64 8.25 9.79 -7.30
CA GLU A 64 8.20 9.39 -8.71
C GLU A 64 6.90 9.85 -9.39
N ILE A 65 5.76 9.67 -8.73
CA ILE A 65 4.47 10.16 -9.24
C ILE A 65 4.52 11.67 -9.48
N LYS A 66 5.02 12.47 -8.52
CA LYS A 66 5.22 13.92 -8.68
C LYS A 66 6.14 14.24 -9.86
N GLY A 67 7.21 13.47 -10.04
CA GLY A 67 8.14 13.61 -11.16
C GLY A 67 7.48 13.43 -12.53
N ILE A 68 6.59 12.43 -12.65
CA ILE A 68 5.86 12.07 -13.87
C ILE A 68 4.70 13.04 -14.15
N THR A 69 3.88 13.33 -13.14
CA THR A 69 2.63 14.09 -13.30
C THR A 69 2.83 15.60 -13.19
N LYS A 70 3.98 16.04 -12.69
CA LYS A 70 4.24 17.44 -12.28
C LYS A 70 3.20 18.00 -11.31
N THR A 71 2.50 17.12 -10.60
CA THR A 71 1.43 17.47 -9.67
C THR A 71 1.89 17.16 -8.25
N GLU A 72 1.65 18.11 -7.35
CA GLU A 72 1.88 17.90 -5.93
C GLU A 72 0.75 17.08 -5.33
N ILE A 73 1.05 15.84 -4.97
CA ILE A 73 0.12 14.93 -4.30
C ILE A 73 0.71 14.59 -2.96
N ILE A 74 0.00 14.97 -1.90
CA ILE A 74 0.37 14.60 -0.54
C ILE A 74 0.15 13.09 -0.41
N GLY A 75 1.19 12.36 0.00
CA GLY A 75 1.11 10.92 0.21
C GLY A 75 0.19 10.59 1.38
N MET A 76 -1.08 10.31 1.06
CA MET A 76 -2.11 9.93 2.04
C MET A 76 -2.45 8.43 1.90
N PRO A 77 -2.78 7.74 3.01
CA PRO A 77 -3.15 6.33 2.96
C PRO A 77 -4.40 6.08 2.09
N GLU A 78 -5.33 7.02 2.01
CA GLU A 78 -6.53 6.95 1.16
C GLU A 78 -6.16 6.88 -0.32
N ILE A 79 -5.17 7.68 -0.74
CA ILE A 79 -4.68 7.67 -2.11
C ILE A 79 -3.88 6.38 -2.34
N ALA A 80 -2.94 6.08 -1.45
CA ALA A 80 -2.03 4.93 -1.57
C ALA A 80 -2.76 3.57 -1.56
N LEU A 81 -3.79 3.43 -0.71
CA LEU A 81 -4.47 2.15 -0.49
C LEU A 81 -5.77 2.03 -1.26
N LEU A 82 -6.49 3.13 -1.48
CA LEU A 82 -7.82 3.13 -2.09
C LEU A 82 -7.89 3.88 -3.43
N SER A 83 -6.84 4.61 -3.80
CA SER A 83 -6.84 5.49 -4.98
C SER A 83 -7.98 6.53 -4.94
N PHE A 84 -8.38 6.92 -3.73
CA PHE A 84 -9.45 7.89 -3.51
C PHE A 84 -8.89 9.32 -3.63
N MET A 85 -9.30 10.03 -4.67
CA MET A 85 -8.75 11.34 -5.06
C MET A 85 -9.86 12.36 -5.38
N ASP A 86 -11.04 12.21 -4.77
CA ASP A 86 -12.19 13.07 -5.06
C ASP A 86 -11.95 14.51 -4.60
N ASN A 87 -11.20 14.69 -3.52
CA ASN A 87 -10.82 16.00 -2.97
C ASN A 87 -9.65 16.68 -3.73
N ILE A 88 -9.10 16.04 -4.76
CA ILE A 88 -7.98 16.57 -5.55
C ILE A 88 -8.51 17.04 -6.91
N GLN A 89 -8.30 18.33 -7.18
CA GLN A 89 -8.74 18.97 -8.42
C GLN A 89 -7.73 18.74 -9.54
N ILE A 90 -7.80 17.57 -10.16
CA ILE A 90 -7.00 17.15 -11.32
C ILE A 90 -7.88 16.48 -12.38
N SER A 91 -7.40 16.42 -13.62
CA SER A 91 -8.15 15.81 -14.73
C SER A 91 -8.43 14.33 -14.49
N LYS A 92 -9.47 13.80 -15.15
CA LYS A 92 -9.85 12.39 -15.04
C LYS A 92 -8.74 11.46 -15.51
N GLU A 93 -8.07 11.81 -16.60
CA GLU A 93 -6.97 11.06 -17.20
C GLU A 93 -5.80 10.97 -16.20
N LEU A 94 -5.52 12.08 -15.50
CA LEU A 94 -4.47 12.11 -14.50
C LEU A 94 -4.83 11.27 -13.27
N LYS A 95 -6.09 11.31 -12.81
CA LYS A 95 -6.58 10.42 -11.74
C LYS A 95 -6.43 8.96 -12.12
N GLU A 96 -6.76 8.58 -13.35
CA GLU A 96 -6.61 7.21 -13.85
C GLU A 96 -5.12 6.79 -13.90
N LEU A 97 -4.23 7.66 -14.37
CA LEU A 97 -2.79 7.41 -14.37
C LEU A 97 -2.25 7.18 -12.95
N ILE A 98 -2.57 8.06 -12.01
CA ILE A 98 -2.12 7.94 -10.62
C ILE A 98 -2.68 6.66 -9.98
N ALA A 99 -3.95 6.34 -10.20
CA ALA A 99 -4.56 5.11 -9.70
C ALA A 99 -3.83 3.86 -10.22
N ASN A 100 -3.40 3.84 -11.48
CA ASN A 100 -2.61 2.76 -12.04
C ASN A 100 -1.20 2.66 -11.39
N LEU A 101 -0.50 3.79 -11.23
CA LEU A 101 0.83 3.85 -10.61
C LEU A 101 0.80 3.37 -9.15
N VAL A 102 -0.17 3.86 -8.37
CA VAL A 102 -0.39 3.44 -6.99
C VAL A 102 -0.79 1.97 -6.90
N THR A 103 -1.60 1.47 -7.83
CA THR A 103 -1.92 0.04 -7.91
C THR A 103 -0.68 -0.82 -8.16
N ALA A 104 0.20 -0.39 -9.06
CA ALA A 104 1.47 -1.08 -9.29
C ALA A 104 2.32 -1.11 -8.01
N ALA A 105 2.42 0.01 -7.29
CA ALA A 105 3.11 0.07 -6.00
C ALA A 105 2.51 -0.89 -4.96
N ARG A 106 1.16 -0.94 -4.83
CA ARG A 106 0.49 -1.90 -3.94
C ARG A 106 0.81 -3.36 -4.31
N LEU A 107 0.85 -3.68 -5.60
CA LEU A 107 1.19 -5.02 -6.08
C LEU A 107 2.64 -5.41 -5.71
N LEU A 108 3.58 -4.46 -5.67
CA LEU A 108 4.94 -4.71 -5.20
C LEU A 108 4.99 -5.05 -3.70
N ILE A 109 4.23 -4.31 -2.87
CA ILE A 109 4.08 -4.64 -1.44
C ILE A 109 3.48 -6.03 -1.27
N ALA A 110 2.40 -6.34 -1.99
CA ALA A 110 1.75 -7.65 -1.96
C ALA A 110 2.69 -8.78 -2.41
N LYS A 111 3.50 -8.55 -3.45
CA LYS A 111 4.49 -9.53 -3.94
C LYS A 111 5.55 -9.83 -2.89
N LYS A 112 5.91 -8.84 -2.06
CA LYS A 112 6.87 -8.96 -0.96
C LYS A 112 6.19 -8.90 0.40
N TRP A 113 5.01 -9.51 0.53
CA TRP A 113 4.15 -9.34 1.71
C TRP A 113 4.82 -9.75 3.04
N LYS A 114 5.53 -10.89 3.04
CA LYS A 114 6.31 -11.42 4.18
C LYS A 114 7.78 -11.00 4.18
N GLY A 115 8.25 -10.29 3.15
CA GLY A 115 9.66 -9.98 2.95
C GLY A 115 10.01 -8.52 3.24
N ILE A 116 11.31 -8.24 3.33
CA ILE A 116 11.82 -6.87 3.37
C ILE A 116 11.58 -6.23 2.00
N LEU A 117 11.09 -4.99 2.01
CA LEU A 117 11.05 -4.15 0.84
C LEU A 117 12.48 -3.63 0.61
N ASN A 118 13.30 -4.40 -0.10
CA ASN A 118 14.63 -3.96 -0.51
C ASN A 118 14.46 -2.94 -1.64
N MET A 119 14.61 -1.66 -1.32
CA MET A 119 14.74 -0.55 -2.27
C MET A 119 15.83 0.39 -1.80
#